data_AF-A0A2H0PCL9-F1
#
_entry.id   AF-A0A2H0PCL9-F1
#
_cell.length_a   1.000
_cell.length_b   1.000
_cell.length_c   1.000
_cell.angle_alpha   90.00
_cell.angle_beta   90.00
_cell.angle_gamma   90.00
#
_symmetry.space_group_name_H-M   'P 1'
#
loop_
_entity.id
_entity.type
_entity.pdbx_description
1 polymer ?
#
loop_
_entity_poly.entity_id
_entity_poly.type
_entity_poly.pdbx_seq_one_letter_code
_entity_poly.pdbx_strand_id
1 'polypeptide(L)' 'VGVAGVFFETHPNPDKALSDGPNALALATIPSFLREIRRFDALSKELR' A
#
# COMPACT_ATOMS: atom_id res chain seq x y z
N VAL A 1 17.28 2.14 -1.15
CA VAL A 1 16.38 2.08 0.03
C VAL A 1 15.74 0.70 0.07
N GLY A 2 15.54 0.10 1.25
CA GLY A 2 14.79 -1.15 1.45
C GLY A 2 14.30 -1.22 2.89
N VAL A 3 13.09 -1.73 3.10
CA VAL A 3 12.40 -1.73 4.40
C VAL A 3 11.89 -3.13 4.73
N ALA A 4 11.76 -3.44 6.02
CA ALA A 4 11.17 -4.71 6.46
C ALA A 4 9.65 -4.75 6.25
N GLY A 5 9.00 -3.58 6.19
CA GLY A 5 7.56 -3.47 5.97
C GLY A 5 7.13 -2.04 5.67
N VAL A 6 5.90 -1.92 5.20
CA VAL A 6 5.18 -0.65 5.00
C VAL A 6 3.86 -0.71 5.75
N PHE A 7 3.41 0.43 6.24
CA PHE A 7 2.10 0.61 6.87
C PHE A 7 1.32 1.64 6.06
N PHE A 8 0.04 1.39 5.85
CA PHE A 8 -0.88 2.29 5.16
C PHE A 8 -2.31 2.02 5.66
N GLU A 9 -3.12 3.08 5.69
CA GLU A 9 -4.54 2.98 6.04
C GLU A 9 -5.39 2.68 4.81
N THR A 10 -6.54 2.05 5.01
CA THR A 10 -7.47 1.74 3.92
C THR A 10 -8.92 1.86 4.35
N HIS A 11 -9.79 2.21 3.42
CA HIS A 11 -11.23 2.29 3.65
C HIS A 11 -12.02 1.85 2.41
N PRO A 12 -13.19 1.18 2.55
CA PRO A 12 -14.04 0.84 1.40
C PRO A 12 -14.51 2.05 0.59
N ASN A 13 -14.67 3.20 1.25
CA ASN A 13 -15.03 4.49 0.63
C ASN A 13 -14.31 5.64 1.37
N PRO A 14 -13.07 6.00 0.99
CA PRO A 14 -12.26 6.98 1.72
C PRO A 14 -12.98 8.32 1.97
N ASP A 15 -13.80 8.80 1.03
CA ASP A 15 -14.57 10.04 1.16
C ASP A 15 -15.60 10.01 2.32
N LYS A 16 -15.97 8.82 2.79
CA LYS A 16 -16.90 8.62 3.92
C LYS A 16 -16.20 8.16 5.20
N ALA A 17 -14.88 8.10 5.24
CA ALA A 17 -14.17 7.71 6.44
C ALA A 17 -14.40 8.75 7.55
N LEU A 18 -14.65 8.29 8.78
CA LEU A 18 -14.84 9.17 9.95
C LEU A 18 -13.53 9.82 10.41
N SER A 19 -12.40 9.30 9.93
CA SER A 19 -11.05 9.81 10.18
C SER A 19 -10.17 9.47 8.98
N ASP A 20 -9.23 10.36 8.68
CA ASP A 20 -8.15 10.22 7.69
C ASP A 20 -8.53 9.76 6.26
N GLY A 21 -9.78 10.02 5.85
CA GLY A 21 -10.28 9.68 4.51
C GLY A 21 -9.39 10.11 3.34
N PRO A 22 -8.90 11.36 3.28
CA PRO A 22 -8.03 11.81 2.19
C PRO A 22 -6.70 11.06 2.07
N ASN A 23 -6.23 10.39 3.12
CA ASN A 23 -4.96 9.66 3.13
C ASN A 23 -5.15 8.12 3.05
N ALA A 24 -6.36 7.62 3.31
CA ALA A 24 -6.67 6.20 3.22
C ALA A 24 -6.76 5.71 1.77
N LEU A 25 -6.11 4.57 1.49
CA LEU A 25 -6.26 3.90 0.19
C LEU A 25 -7.65 3.29 0.05
N ALA A 26 -8.26 3.42 -1.12
CA ALA A 26 -9.50 2.70 -1.42
C ALA A 26 -9.28 1.18 -1.36
N LEU A 27 -10.07 0.46 -0.56
CA LEU A 27 -9.86 -0.97 -0.31
C LEU A 27 -9.79 -1.82 -1.58
N ALA A 28 -10.55 -1.43 -2.62
CA ALA A 28 -10.55 -2.11 -3.90
C ALA A 28 -9.20 -2.05 -4.66
N THR A 29 -8.33 -1.10 -4.35
CA THR A 29 -7.02 -0.94 -5.02
C THR A 29 -5.89 -1.71 -4.32
N ILE A 30 -6.12 -2.20 -3.10
CA ILE A 30 -5.11 -2.93 -2.31
C ILE A 30 -4.51 -4.13 -3.07
N PRO A 31 -5.27 -4.95 -3.82
CA PRO A 31 -4.68 -6.07 -4.55
C PRO A 31 -3.65 -5.64 -5.61
N SER A 32 -3.91 -4.57 -6.38
CA SER A 32 -2.94 -4.07 -7.37
C SER A 32 -1.74 -3.41 -6.71
N PHE A 33 -1.98 -2.63 -5.67
CA PHE A 33 -0.93 -1.95 -4.90
C PHE A 33 0.05 -2.95 -4.28
N LEU A 34 -0.46 -4.02 -3.64
CA LEU A 34 0.39 -5.07 -3.08
C LEU A 34 1.21 -5.80 -4.13
N ARG A 35 0.64 -6.08 -5.32
CA ARG A 35 1.40 -6.68 -6.43
C ARG A 35 2.57 -5.79 -6.84
N GLU A 36 2.37 -4.48 -6.91
CA GLU A 36 3.41 -3.54 -7.29
C GLU A 36 4.53 -3.44 -6.24
N ILE A 37 4.18 -3.27 -4.96
CA ILE A 37 5.18 -3.22 -3.88
C ILE A 37 5.98 -4.51 -3.79
N ARG A 38 5.34 -5.68 -3.98
CA ARG A 38 6.04 -6.97 -3.98
C ARG A 38 7.05 -7.09 -5.11
N ARG A 39 6.78 -6.49 -6.28
CA ARG A 39 7.75 -6.45 -7.39
C ARG A 39 8.97 -5.59 -7.02
N PHE A 40 8.76 -4.44 -6.39
CA PHE A 40 9.87 -3.61 -5.90
C PHE A 40 10.68 -4.29 -4.81
N ASP A 41 10.03 -4.98 -3.87
CA ASP A 41 10.69 -5.75 -2.82
C ASP A 41 11.56 -6.87 -3.39
N ALA A 42 11.03 -7.66 -4.34
CA ALA A 42 11.77 -8.71 -5.01
C ALA A 42 13.00 -8.16 -5.74
N LEU A 43 12.80 -7.13 -6.58
CA LEU A 43 13.91 -6.49 -7.31
C LEU A 43 14.99 -5.94 -6.37
N SER A 44 14.58 -5.28 -5.28
CA SER A 44 15.54 -4.72 -4.31
C SER A 44 16.31 -5.80 -3.54
N LYS A 45 15.76 -7.02 -3.43
CA LYS A 45 16.40 -8.16 -2.76
C LYS A 45 17.31 -8.95 -3.71
N GLU A 46 17.02 -9.01 -5.00
CA GLU A 46 17.89 -9.65 -6.01
C GLU A 46 19.17 -8.86 -6.28
N LEU A 47 19.12 -7.52 -6.18
CA LEU A 47 20.28 -6.65 -6.41
C LEU A 47 21.24 -6.56 -5.20
N ARG A 48 21.04 -7.38 -4.16
CA ARG A 48 21.83 -7.38 -2.93
C ARG A 48 22.70 -8.63 -2.81
#